data_AF-A0A0T6A1N4-F1
#
_entry.id   AF-A0A0T6A1N4-F1
#
_cell.length_a   1.000
_cell.length_b   1.000
_cell.length_c   1.000
_cell.angle_alpha   90.00
_cell.angle_beta   90.00
_cell.angle_gamma   90.00
#
_symmetry.space_group_name_H-M   'P 1'
#
loop_
_entity.id
_entity.type
_entity.pdbx_description
1 polymer ?
#
loop_
_entity_poly.entity_id
_entity_poly.type
_entity_poly.pdbx_seq_one_letter_code
_entity_poly.pdbx_strand_id
1 'polypeptide(L)' 'LKDKYEEGTTLEASLGLAVKALEASANQTVRANNLEVAMLDRHHPGRRFRRFTAAELVGLAGDLES' A
#
# COMPACT_ATOMS: atom_id res chain seq x y z
N LEU A 1 -13.90 -0.81 -0.71
CA LEU A 1 -12.99 -1.30 -1.78
C LEU A 1 -13.73 -1.59 -3.06
N LYS A 2 -14.77 -2.45 -3.05
CA LYS A 2 -15.54 -2.81 -4.25
C LYS A 2 -15.99 -1.60 -5.11
N ASP A 3 -16.47 -0.54 -4.47
CA ASP A 3 -17.03 0.63 -5.18
C ASP A 3 -15.98 1.70 -5.52
N LYS A 4 -14.74 1.54 -5.05
CA LYS A 4 -13.65 2.52 -5.22
C LYS A 4 -12.48 1.96 -6.03
N TYR A 5 -12.57 0.70 -6.45
CA TYR A 5 -11.56 0.05 -7.26
C TYR A 5 -11.66 0.58 -8.70
N GLU A 6 -10.51 0.94 -9.26
CA GLU A 6 -10.36 1.37 -10.64
C GLU A 6 -9.24 0.54 -11.29
N GLU A 7 -9.47 0.10 -12.52
CA GLU A 7 -8.46 -0.65 -13.26
C GLU A 7 -7.35 0.28 -13.77
N GLY A 8 -6.09 -0.17 -13.73
CA GLY A 8 -4.95 0.60 -14.23
C GLY A 8 -4.47 1.72 -13.30
N THR A 9 -4.91 1.76 -12.04
CA THR A 9 -4.41 2.72 -11.06
C THR A 9 -2.92 2.53 -10.75
N THR A 10 -2.24 3.62 -10.39
CA THR A 10 -0.84 3.56 -9.99
C THR A 10 -0.67 2.82 -8.66
N LEU A 11 0.58 2.44 -8.33
CA LEU A 11 0.89 1.79 -7.06
C LEU A 11 0.53 2.67 -5.87
N GLU A 12 0.85 3.97 -5.94
CA GLU A 12 0.60 4.96 -4.90
C GLU A 12 -0.90 5.12 -4.65
N ALA A 13 -1.69 5.29 -5.71
CA ALA A 13 -3.14 5.42 -5.61
C ALA A 13 -3.78 4.13 -5.05
N SER A 14 -3.33 2.97 -5.50
CA SER A 14 -3.82 1.67 -5.04
C SER A 14 -3.48 1.43 -3.57
N LEU A 15 -2.26 1.77 -3.15
CA LEU A 15 -1.80 1.66 -1.76
C LEU A 15 -2.59 2.61 -0.86
N GLY A 16 -2.76 3.87 -1.26
CA GLY A 16 -3.55 4.85 -0.50
C GLY A 16 -5.01 4.43 -0.33
N LEU A 17 -5.62 3.86 -1.36
CA LEU A 17 -6.97 3.30 -1.26
C LEU A 17 -7.03 2.11 -0.28
N ALA A 18 -6.03 1.22 -0.32
CA ALA A 18 -5.95 0.07 0.58
C ALA A 18 -5.76 0.50 2.05
N VAL A 19 -4.88 1.47 2.32
CA VAL A 19 -4.67 2.04 3.66
C VAL A 19 -5.97 2.65 4.19
N LYS A 20 -6.64 3.51 3.42
CA LYS A 20 -7.91 4.12 3.83
C LYS A 20 -9.00 3.08 4.11
N ALA A 21 -9.05 2.01 3.32
CA ALA A 21 -9.98 0.91 3.56
C ALA A 21 -9.63 0.12 4.83
N LEU A 22 -8.35 -0.10 5.10
CA LEU A 22 -7.88 -0.79 6.29
C LEU A 22 -8.18 0.03 7.55
N GLU A 23 -7.89 1.33 7.55
CA GLU A 23 -8.19 2.24 8.66
C GLU A 23 -9.70 2.28 8.97
N ALA A 24 -10.53 2.39 7.93
CA ALA A 24 -11.98 2.36 8.09
C ALA A 24 -12.48 1.03 8.67
N SER A 25 -11.86 -0.10 8.28
CA SER A 25 -12.23 -1.42 8.81
C SER A 25 -11.73 -1.65 10.24
N ALA A 26 -10.56 -1.12 10.59
CA ALA A 26 -9.92 -1.33 11.88
C ALA A 26 -10.30 -0.24 12.91
N ASN A 27 -11.01 0.80 12.48
CA ASN A 27 -11.36 2.00 13.25
C ASN A 27 -10.16 2.60 14.00
N GLN A 28 -9.00 2.61 13.33
CA GLN A 28 -7.75 3.14 13.86
C GLN A 28 -6.88 3.66 12.73
N THR A 29 -6.05 4.66 13.03
CA THR A 29 -5.02 5.15 12.12
C THR A 29 -3.92 4.11 11.98
N VAL A 30 -3.45 3.92 10.76
CA VAL A 30 -2.38 2.96 10.46
C VAL A 30 -1.07 3.71 10.28
N ARG A 31 -0.01 3.22 10.93
CA ARG A 31 1.36 3.75 10.78
C ARG A 31 2.21 2.82 9.92
N ALA A 32 3.20 3.38 9.23
CA ALA A 32 4.09 2.60 8.37
C ALA A 32 4.78 1.46 9.13
N ASN A 33 5.19 1.70 10.37
CA ASN A 33 5.86 0.73 11.23
C ASN A 33 4.97 -0.44 11.68
N ASN A 34 3.63 -0.30 11.56
CA ASN A 34 2.67 -1.34 11.93
C ASN A 34 2.11 -2.07 10.70
N LEU A 35 2.70 -1.87 9.52
CA LEU A 35 2.25 -2.44 8.27
C LEU A 35 3.27 -3.44 7.71
N GLU A 36 2.75 -4.58 7.27
CA GLU A 36 3.44 -5.44 6.33
C GLU A 36 2.78 -5.31 4.96
N VAL A 37 3.55 -4.82 3.99
CA VAL A 37 3.09 -4.64 2.60
C VAL A 37 4.03 -5.36 1.66
N ALA A 38 3.45 -6.03 0.67
CA ALA A 38 4.18 -6.65 -0.41
C ALA A 38 3.47 -6.46 -1.75
N MET A 39 4.24 -6.45 -2.83
CA MET A 39 3.77 -6.36 -4.20
C MET A 39 4.26 -7.56 -5.01
N LEU A 40 3.44 -7.95 -5.97
CA LEU A 40 3.81 -8.85 -7.05
C LEU A 40 4.00 -8.07 -8.35
N ASP A 41 5.25 -7.71 -8.65
CA ASP A 41 5.61 -7.03 -9.89
C ASP A 41 5.79 -8.06 -11.03
N ARG A 42 4.82 -8.11 -11.94
CA ARG A 42 4.83 -9.05 -13.06
C ARG A 42 5.85 -8.71 -14.14
N HIS A 43 6.37 -7.49 -14.16
CA HIS A 43 7.28 -6.99 -15.17
C HIS A 43 8.75 -7.06 -14.74
N HIS A 44 9.02 -7.34 -13.46
CA HIS A 44 10.39 -7.42 -12.95
C HIS A 44 11.14 -8.65 -13.48
N PRO A 45 12.36 -8.50 -14.05
CA PRO A 45 13.20 -9.63 -14.40
C PRO A 45 13.70 -10.31 -13.11
N GLY A 46 13.29 -11.56 -12.88
CA GLY A 46 13.70 -12.33 -11.69
C GLY A 46 12.59 -12.43 -10.64
N ARG A 47 12.90 -12.11 -9.37
CA ARG A 47 11.96 -12.30 -8.26
C ARG A 47 10.88 -11.22 -8.29
N ARG A 48 9.67 -11.63 -8.68
CA ARG A 48 8.49 -10.77 -8.80
C ARG A 48 7.90 -10.30 -7.48
N PHE A 49 8.13 -11.06 -6.40
CA PHE A 49 7.63 -10.70 -5.07
C PHE A 49 8.62 -9.77 -4.36
N ARG A 50 8.13 -8.62 -3.93
CA ARG A 50 8.88 -7.60 -3.21
C ARG A 50 8.10 -7.15 -1.98
N ARG A 51 8.78 -7.10 -0.83
CA ARG A 51 8.27 -6.47 0.40
C ARG A 51 8.70 -5.01 0.44
N PHE A 52 7.90 -4.16 1.05
CA PHE A 52 8.26 -2.77 1.33
C PHE A 52 8.72 -2.63 2.78
N THR A 53 9.71 -1.78 2.99
CA THR A 53 10.12 -1.26 4.29
C THR A 53 9.20 -0.11 4.71
N ALA A 54 9.17 0.21 6.01
CA ALA A 54 8.39 1.34 6.51
C ALA A 54 8.78 2.66 5.81
N ALA A 55 10.07 2.90 5.59
CA ALA A 55 10.55 4.09 4.90
C ALA A 55 10.06 4.18 3.44
N GLU A 56 10.03 3.05 2.71
CA GLU A 56 9.45 3.01 1.36
C GLU A 56 7.95 3.29 1.38
N LEU A 57 7.22 2.81 2.40
CA LEU A 57 5.79 3.07 2.55
C LEU A 57 5.49 4.55 2.84
N VAL A 58 6.28 5.20 3.69
CA VAL A 58 6.19 6.65 3.94
C VAL A 58 6.36 7.41 2.61
N GLY A 59 7.37 7.05 1.82
CA GLY A 59 7.62 7.69 0.52
C GLY A 59 6.54 7.44 -0.54
N LEU A 60 5.86 6.29 -0.49
CA LEU A 60 4.81 5.92 -1.45
C LEU A 60 3.42 6.46 -1.07
N ALA A 61 3.11 6.54 0.22
CA ALA A 61 1.77 6.85 0.69
C ALA A 61 1.63 8.26 1.27
N GLY A 62 2.72 8.97 1.58
CA GLY A 62 2.75 10.37 2.07
C GLY A 62 2.14 10.61 3.45
N ASP A 63 0.97 10.01 3.71
CA ASP A 63 0.14 10.12 4.90
C ASP A 63 0.48 9.05 5.95
N LEU A 64 1.30 8.05 5.61
CA LEU A 64 1.78 7.06 6.56
C LEU A 64 2.94 7.66 7.34
N GLU A 65 2.66 8.21 8.53
CA GLU A 65 3.72 8.58 9.47
C GLU A 65 4.49 7.32 9.91
N SER A 66 5.81 7.47 10.08
CA SER A 66 6.71 6.44 10.62
C SER A 66 6.46 6.20 12.10
#